data_AF-A0A1F5N453-F1
#
_entry.id   AF-A0A1F5N453-F1
#
_cell.length_a   1.000
_cell.length_b   1.000
_cell.length_c   1.000
_cell.angle_alpha   90.00
_cell.angle_beta   90.00
_cell.angle_gamma   90.00
#
_symmetry.space_group_name_H-M   'P 1'
#
loop_
_entity.id
_entity.type
_entity.pdbx_description
1 polymer ?
#
loop_
_entity_poly.entity_id
_entity_poly.type
_entity_poly.pdbx_seq_one_letter_code
_entity_poly.pdbx_strand_id
1 'polypeptide(L)'
;MKIWANCIVHNEENFIWFAVMSVIDYADKVLVWDTGSTDKTIDIIREIREIWGDKVDFREVGSVDKYEFTKMRQAMLEESDCDWILILDGDEIWWRDSIEKVISRIHEGNIEGIVVPMVVPVGDIYHLQEQAAGRYKILGKTGHLSLKAFSKAIPCLHVDLPYGKEGFLDEDNHFLQERKKIIFLNAPFLHVTHLKRSSSKRRYEKFKYELGKRVEDKFKFPEVFYQTYPSFIPSPWLKIEGLEKARAQLLTPLRKLKRRLI
;
A
#
# COMPACT_ATOMS: atom_id res chain seq x y z
N MET A 1 2.70 14.51 18.30
CA MET A 1 1.54 13.92 17.62
C MET A 1 1.86 12.46 17.40
N LYS A 2 1.01 11.55 17.88
CA LYS A 2 1.16 10.11 17.68
C LYS A 2 0.65 9.73 16.28
N ILE A 3 1.42 8.96 15.53
CA ILE A 3 1.11 8.48 14.18
C ILE A 3 1.15 6.96 14.20
N TRP A 4 0.03 6.30 13.92
CA TRP A 4 -0.01 4.83 13.80
C TRP A 4 -0.19 4.43 12.34
N ALA A 5 0.52 3.37 11.93
CA ALA A 5 0.34 2.76 10.62
C ALA A 5 -0.63 1.59 10.72
N ASN A 6 -1.65 1.60 9.87
CA ASN A 6 -2.69 0.58 9.83
C ASN A 6 -2.50 -0.31 8.59
N CYS A 7 -2.25 -1.59 8.83
CA CYS A 7 -1.88 -2.56 7.83
C CYS A 7 -2.77 -3.80 7.88
N ILE A 8 -3.46 -4.09 6.78
CA ILE A 8 -4.27 -5.29 6.60
C ILE A 8 -3.63 -6.14 5.52
N VAL A 9 -3.45 -7.42 5.78
CA VAL A 9 -2.68 -8.31 4.90
C VAL A 9 -3.35 -9.65 4.65
N HIS A 10 -3.10 -10.20 3.47
CA HIS A 10 -3.47 -11.56 3.09
C HIS A 10 -2.57 -12.05 1.96
N ASN A 11 -1.70 -13.01 2.28
CA ASN A 11 -0.72 -13.61 1.38
C ASN A 11 0.16 -12.55 0.69
N GLU A 12 1.09 -11.99 1.47
CA GLU A 12 2.01 -10.90 1.14
C GLU A 12 3.49 -11.25 1.36
N GLU A 13 3.85 -12.53 1.41
CA GLU A 13 5.19 -12.97 1.84
C GLU A 13 6.35 -12.34 1.06
N ASN A 14 6.13 -11.92 -0.19
CA ASN A 14 7.20 -11.31 -1.00
C ASN A 14 7.49 -9.85 -0.63
N PHE A 15 6.55 -9.15 0.03
CA PHE A 15 6.63 -7.70 0.18
C PHE A 15 6.30 -7.17 1.58
N ILE A 16 5.64 -7.94 2.45
CA ILE A 16 5.22 -7.47 3.77
C ILE A 16 6.40 -6.98 4.63
N TRP A 17 7.56 -7.66 4.54
CA TRP A 17 8.79 -7.19 5.18
C TRP A 17 9.12 -5.76 4.76
N PHE A 18 9.22 -5.52 3.46
CA PHE A 18 9.60 -4.21 2.93
C PHE A 18 8.54 -3.14 3.19
N ALA A 19 7.26 -3.50 3.16
CA ALA A 19 6.16 -2.59 3.45
C ALA A 19 6.28 -2.03 4.87
N VAL A 20 6.33 -2.91 5.88
CA VAL A 20 6.45 -2.50 7.29
C VAL A 20 7.77 -1.79 7.55
N MET A 21 8.90 -2.38 7.12
CA MET A 21 10.22 -1.81 7.37
C MET A 21 10.45 -0.44 6.69
N SER A 22 9.69 -0.10 5.64
CA SER A 22 9.79 1.21 4.99
C SER A 22 9.18 2.36 5.80
N VAL A 23 8.32 2.06 6.78
CA VAL A 23 7.65 3.08 7.61
C VAL A 23 7.86 2.90 9.10
N ILE A 24 8.46 1.79 9.54
CA ILE A 24 8.54 1.43 10.96
C ILE A 24 9.24 2.48 11.82
N ASP A 25 10.25 3.18 11.30
CA ASP A 25 10.93 4.27 12.01
C ASP A 25 10.11 5.56 12.11
N TYR A 26 9.06 5.68 11.29
CA TYR A 26 8.27 6.89 11.10
C TYR A 26 6.88 6.83 11.76
N ALA A 27 6.46 5.65 12.19
CA ALA A 27 5.24 5.45 12.96
C ALA A 27 5.57 5.15 14.43
N ASP A 28 4.75 5.63 15.35
CA ASP A 28 4.84 5.27 16.77
C ASP A 28 4.42 3.80 17.00
N LYS A 29 3.49 3.30 16.19
CA LYS A 29 3.02 1.92 16.22
C LYS A 29 2.57 1.46 14.84
N VAL A 30 2.75 0.18 14.52
CA VAL A 30 2.26 -0.47 13.31
C VAL A 30 1.28 -1.57 13.72
N LEU A 31 0.00 -1.40 13.38
CA LEU A 31 -1.03 -2.41 13.54
C LEU A 31 -1.05 -3.27 12.27
N VAL A 32 -0.79 -4.56 12.42
CA VAL A 32 -0.78 -5.52 11.31
C VAL A 32 -1.83 -6.59 11.58
N TRP A 33 -2.93 -6.58 10.82
CA TRP A 33 -3.97 -7.60 10.95
C TRP A 33 -3.97 -8.51 9.72
N ASP A 34 -3.76 -9.79 9.97
CA ASP A 34 -3.75 -10.83 8.97
C ASP A 34 -5.12 -11.46 8.80
N THR A 35 -5.62 -11.49 7.57
CA THR A 35 -6.96 -12.02 7.27
C THR A 35 -6.93 -13.47 6.79
N GLY A 36 -6.10 -14.32 7.41
CA GLY A 36 -6.02 -15.74 7.13
C GLY A 36 -5.03 -16.10 6.03
N SER A 37 -3.81 -15.55 6.09
CA SER A 37 -2.73 -15.96 5.20
C SER A 37 -2.37 -17.44 5.38
N THR A 38 -1.95 -18.06 4.28
CA THR A 38 -1.54 -19.47 4.21
C THR A 38 -0.14 -19.64 3.61
N ASP A 39 0.56 -18.55 3.38
CA ASP A 39 1.97 -18.48 2.99
C ASP A 39 2.83 -18.04 4.18
N LYS A 40 4.08 -17.62 3.93
CA LYS A 40 5.00 -17.19 4.99
C LYS A 40 4.71 -15.81 5.59
N THR A 41 3.61 -15.14 5.21
CA THR A 41 3.29 -13.78 5.68
C THR A 41 3.31 -13.69 7.21
N ILE A 42 2.68 -14.65 7.90
CA ILE A 42 2.59 -14.66 9.36
C ILE A 42 3.97 -14.81 10.00
N ASP A 43 4.80 -15.73 9.49
CA ASP A 43 6.16 -15.97 10.00
C ASP A 43 7.03 -14.71 9.84
N ILE A 44 6.90 -14.03 8.71
CA ILE A 44 7.61 -12.77 8.44
C ILE A 44 7.17 -11.67 9.41
N ILE A 45 5.87 -11.54 9.69
CA ILE A 45 5.38 -10.53 10.64
C ILE A 45 5.83 -10.85 12.06
N ARG A 46 5.88 -12.14 12.44
CA ARG A 46 6.39 -12.57 13.74
C ARG A 46 7.86 -12.21 13.90
N GLU A 47 8.69 -12.43 12.88
CA GLU A 47 10.10 -11.99 12.88
C GLU A 47 10.24 -10.46 13.06
N ILE A 48 9.44 -9.68 12.32
CA ILE A 48 9.44 -8.22 12.48
C ILE A 48 9.08 -7.84 13.92
N ARG A 49 8.07 -8.50 14.51
CA ARG A 49 7.67 -8.27 15.90
C ARG A 49 8.75 -8.70 16.90
N GLU A 50 9.50 -9.76 16.64
CA GLU A 50 10.64 -10.15 17.48
C GLU A 50 11.73 -9.06 17.49
N ILE A 51 11.96 -8.40 16.36
CA ILE A 51 12.96 -7.33 16.23
C ILE A 51 12.46 -6.01 16.87
N TRP A 52 11.19 -5.67 16.71
CA TRP A 52 10.64 -4.34 17.05
C TRP A 52 9.74 -4.32 18.30
N GLY A 53 9.47 -5.48 18.89
CA GLY A 53 8.65 -5.63 20.09
C GLY A 53 7.26 -5.03 19.94
N ASP A 54 6.83 -4.29 20.96
CA ASP A 54 5.49 -3.71 21.07
C ASP A 54 5.18 -2.61 20.04
N LYS A 55 6.19 -2.18 19.28
CA LYS A 55 5.99 -1.26 18.16
C LYS A 55 5.14 -1.89 17.05
N VAL A 56 5.12 -3.23 16.95
CA VAL A 56 4.33 -3.98 15.97
C VAL A 56 3.27 -4.81 16.69
N ASP A 57 2.01 -4.38 16.57
CA ASP A 57 0.84 -5.08 17.11
C ASP A 57 0.24 -5.96 16.03
N PHE A 58 0.52 -7.25 16.15
CA PHE A 58 0.13 -8.26 15.18
C PHE A 58 -1.06 -9.08 15.67
N ARG A 59 -2.07 -9.25 14.81
CA ARG A 59 -3.23 -10.11 15.07
C ARG A 59 -3.63 -10.91 13.84
N GLU A 60 -4.00 -12.16 14.07
CA GLU A 60 -4.65 -13.01 13.07
C GLU A 60 -6.17 -12.92 13.31
N VAL A 61 -6.91 -12.40 12.32
CA VAL A 61 -8.36 -12.17 12.43
C VAL A 61 -9.18 -13.13 11.57
N GLY A 62 -8.52 -14.03 10.85
CA GLY A 62 -9.15 -15.04 9.99
C GLY A 62 -9.64 -14.46 8.66
N SER A 63 -10.17 -15.35 7.80
CA SER A 63 -10.63 -14.98 6.46
C SER A 63 -11.84 -14.05 6.52
N VAL A 64 -11.71 -12.87 5.92
CA VAL A 64 -12.80 -11.89 5.80
C VAL A 64 -13.29 -11.75 4.35
N ASP A 65 -14.60 -11.64 4.14
CA ASP A 65 -15.19 -11.21 2.88
C ASP A 65 -15.09 -9.69 2.65
N LYS A 66 -15.62 -9.22 1.51
CA LYS A 66 -15.52 -7.79 1.13
C LYS A 66 -16.25 -6.83 2.08
N TYR A 67 -17.27 -7.29 2.81
CA TYR A 67 -18.03 -6.49 3.78
C TYR A 67 -17.41 -6.58 5.16
N GLU A 68 -16.94 -7.76 5.55
CA GLU A 68 -16.17 -7.97 6.76
C GLU A 68 -14.85 -7.21 6.73
N PHE A 69 -14.24 -7.07 5.56
CA PHE A 69 -13.04 -6.23 5.37
C PHE A 69 -13.27 -4.79 5.81
N THR A 70 -14.42 -4.20 5.46
CA THR A 70 -14.81 -2.84 5.85
C THR A 70 -14.99 -2.73 7.36
N LYS A 71 -15.70 -3.70 7.98
CA LYS A 71 -15.88 -3.76 9.44
C LYS A 71 -14.54 -3.90 10.18
N MET A 72 -13.63 -4.69 9.62
CA MET A 72 -12.29 -4.85 10.17
C MET A 72 -11.48 -3.57 10.06
N ARG A 73 -11.53 -2.85 8.92
CA ARG A 73 -10.86 -1.56 8.77
C ARG A 73 -11.46 -0.51 9.73
N GLN A 74 -12.78 -0.55 9.98
CA GLN A 74 -13.44 0.26 11.01
C GLN A 74 -12.91 -0.10 12.41
N ALA A 75 -12.85 -1.37 12.77
CA ALA A 75 -12.33 -1.80 14.08
C ALA A 75 -10.86 -1.38 14.27
N MET A 76 -10.03 -1.50 13.23
CA MET A 76 -8.63 -1.04 13.27
C MET A 76 -8.54 0.48 13.45
N LEU A 77 -9.41 1.24 12.79
CA LEU A 77 -9.51 2.69 12.99
C LEU A 77 -9.89 3.04 14.43
N GLU A 78 -10.87 2.35 15.02
CA GLU A 78 -11.33 2.55 16.40
C GLU A 78 -10.24 2.23 17.42
N GLU A 79 -9.53 1.12 17.24
CA GLU A 79 -8.46 0.67 18.13
C GLU A 79 -7.18 1.51 18.07
N SER A 80 -7.03 2.34 17.03
CA SER A 80 -5.82 3.14 16.87
C SER A 80 -5.78 4.32 17.86
N ASP A 81 -5.02 4.22 18.95
CA ASP A 81 -4.83 5.30 19.93
C ASP A 81 -3.75 6.30 19.47
N CYS A 82 -4.10 7.09 18.46
CA CYS A 82 -3.20 8.02 17.81
C CYS A 82 -3.90 9.31 17.36
N ASP A 83 -3.11 10.31 17.01
CA ASP A 83 -3.61 11.56 16.42
C ASP A 83 -3.82 11.40 14.90
N TRP A 84 -2.99 10.58 14.24
CA TRP A 84 -2.97 10.39 12.79
C TRP A 84 -2.83 8.93 12.40
N ILE A 85 -3.53 8.56 11.34
CA ILE A 85 -3.40 7.25 10.69
C ILE A 85 -2.55 7.39 9.43
N LEU A 86 -1.59 6.48 9.27
CA LEU A 86 -0.94 6.17 8.01
C LEU A 86 -1.53 4.85 7.47
N ILE A 87 -2.18 4.89 6.30
CA ILE A 87 -2.67 3.69 5.62
C ILE A 87 -1.47 3.00 4.95
N LEU A 88 -1.18 1.76 5.34
CA LEU A 88 -0.09 0.96 4.79
C LEU A 88 -0.59 -0.44 4.42
N ASP A 89 -0.85 -0.71 3.15
CA ASP A 89 -1.14 -2.08 2.72
C ASP A 89 0.16 -2.88 2.52
N GLY A 90 0.10 -4.22 2.62
CA GLY A 90 1.28 -5.10 2.56
C GLY A 90 2.06 -5.10 1.24
N ASP A 91 1.56 -4.41 0.21
CA ASP A 91 2.18 -4.19 -1.10
C ASP A 91 2.60 -2.74 -1.35
N GLU A 92 2.84 -1.97 -0.29
CA GLU A 92 3.18 -0.56 -0.39
C GLU A 92 4.51 -0.26 0.33
N ILE A 93 5.48 0.22 -0.44
CA ILE A 93 6.85 0.43 0.06
C ILE A 93 7.24 1.88 -0.15
N TRP A 94 7.63 2.57 0.91
CA TRP A 94 7.97 3.98 0.88
C TRP A 94 9.46 4.22 0.63
N TRP A 95 9.75 5.23 -0.19
CA TRP A 95 11.07 5.86 -0.16
C TRP A 95 11.22 6.67 1.11
N ARG A 96 12.44 6.67 1.67
CA ARG A 96 12.78 7.43 2.88
C ARG A 96 12.36 8.89 2.79
N ASP A 97 12.83 9.59 1.75
CA ASP A 97 12.52 11.01 1.54
C ASP A 97 11.00 11.26 1.39
N SER A 98 10.25 10.29 0.87
CA SER A 98 8.80 10.43 0.70
C SER A 98 8.08 10.32 2.05
N ILE A 99 8.38 9.30 2.85
CA ILE A 99 7.73 9.15 4.15
C ILE A 99 8.14 10.28 5.10
N GLU A 100 9.40 10.72 5.08
CA GLU A 100 9.87 11.89 5.83
C GLU A 100 9.10 13.17 5.49
N LYS A 101 8.82 13.41 4.20
CA LYS A 101 7.99 14.53 3.76
C LYS A 101 6.56 14.43 4.28
N VAL A 102 5.97 13.23 4.29
CA VAL A 102 4.62 13.01 4.83
C VAL A 102 4.59 13.33 6.32
N ILE A 103 5.51 12.76 7.11
CA ILE A 103 5.58 12.99 8.56
C ILE A 103 5.85 14.47 8.88
N SER A 104 6.80 15.09 8.20
CA SER A 104 7.09 16.53 8.36
C SER A 104 5.83 17.36 8.09
N ARG A 105 5.10 17.03 7.03
CA ARG A 105 3.89 17.77 6.66
C ARG A 105 2.75 17.58 7.65
N ILE A 106 2.66 16.42 8.31
CA ILE A 106 1.72 16.19 9.43
C ILE A 106 2.05 17.12 10.60
N HIS A 107 3.33 17.23 10.96
CA HIS A 107 3.77 18.07 12.08
C HIS A 107 3.62 19.58 11.84
N GLU A 108 3.70 20.04 10.59
CA GLU A 108 3.38 21.43 10.23
C GLU A 108 1.91 21.80 10.53
N GLY A 109 1.02 20.81 10.59
CA GLY A 109 -0.38 21.00 10.93
C GLY A 109 -1.21 21.71 9.85
N ASN A 110 -2.38 22.20 10.26
CA ASN A 110 -3.37 22.88 9.40
C ASN A 110 -3.85 22.05 8.18
N ILE A 111 -3.82 20.72 8.31
CA ILE A 111 -4.35 19.76 7.34
C ILE A 111 -5.11 18.66 8.04
N GLU A 112 -5.97 17.98 7.31
CA GLU A 112 -6.75 16.84 7.78
C GLU A 112 -6.33 15.53 7.10
N GLY A 113 -5.61 15.61 5.98
CA GLY A 113 -5.04 14.42 5.35
C GLY A 113 -4.20 14.72 4.11
N ILE A 114 -3.56 13.66 3.61
CA ILE A 114 -2.53 13.74 2.59
C ILE A 114 -2.80 12.67 1.52
N VAL A 115 -2.95 13.13 0.29
CA VAL A 115 -2.99 12.31 -0.91
C VAL A 115 -1.62 12.37 -1.57
N VAL A 116 -1.10 11.21 -1.96
CA VAL A 116 0.22 11.08 -2.59
C VAL A 116 0.14 10.33 -3.91
N PRO A 117 1.12 10.52 -4.83
CA PRO A 117 1.21 9.71 -6.04
C PRO A 117 1.71 8.29 -5.75
N MET A 118 1.40 7.34 -6.63
CA MET A 118 1.93 5.98 -6.58
C MET A 118 2.84 5.72 -7.78
N VAL A 119 3.93 4.99 -7.55
CA VAL A 119 4.73 4.37 -8.61
C VAL A 119 4.33 2.90 -8.68
N VAL A 120 3.81 2.46 -9.83
CA VAL A 120 3.15 1.15 -9.95
C VAL A 120 3.94 0.26 -10.91
N PRO A 121 4.81 -0.65 -10.42
CA PRO A 121 5.42 -1.66 -11.26
C PRO A 121 4.38 -2.68 -11.75
N VAL A 122 4.65 -3.32 -12.90
CA VAL A 122 3.74 -4.25 -13.56
C VAL A 122 4.54 -5.37 -14.24
N GLY A 123 4.10 -6.62 -14.03
CA GLY A 123 4.81 -7.81 -14.48
C GLY A 123 6.01 -8.13 -13.57
N ASP A 124 6.98 -7.22 -13.49
CA ASP A 124 8.10 -7.29 -12.57
C ASP A 124 8.48 -5.90 -12.01
N ILE A 125 9.46 -5.88 -11.11
CA ILE A 125 9.89 -4.66 -10.42
C ILE A 125 10.56 -3.63 -11.36
N TYR A 126 11.01 -4.05 -12.54
CA TYR A 126 11.78 -3.24 -13.49
C TYR A 126 10.91 -2.60 -14.58
N HIS A 127 9.60 -2.82 -14.58
CA HIS A 127 8.69 -2.25 -15.57
C HIS A 127 7.55 -1.50 -14.90
N LEU A 128 7.42 -0.20 -15.18
CA LEU A 128 6.38 0.65 -14.62
C LEU A 128 5.15 0.69 -15.51
N GLN A 129 3.98 0.66 -14.88
CA GLN A 129 2.72 0.88 -15.56
C GLN A 129 2.65 2.31 -16.13
N GLU A 130 2.03 2.46 -17.31
CA GLU A 130 1.84 3.77 -17.92
C GLU A 130 0.98 4.68 -17.04
N GLN A 131 1.30 5.98 -17.00
CA GLN A 131 0.55 6.97 -16.20
C GLN A 131 -0.93 7.03 -16.60
N ALA A 132 -1.24 6.83 -17.88
CA ALA A 132 -2.62 6.77 -18.40
C ALA A 132 -3.46 5.60 -17.82
N ALA A 133 -2.82 4.62 -17.17
CA ALA A 133 -3.54 3.56 -16.47
C ALA A 133 -4.08 4.00 -15.11
N GLY A 134 -3.54 5.07 -14.54
CA GLY A 134 -4.02 5.66 -13.29
C GLY A 134 -5.24 6.53 -13.55
N ARG A 135 -6.38 6.14 -12.97
CA ARG A 135 -7.68 6.77 -13.22
C ARG A 135 -8.32 7.39 -11.98
N TYR A 136 -7.60 7.42 -10.87
CA TYR A 136 -8.07 8.08 -9.66
C TYR A 136 -8.17 9.58 -9.92
N LYS A 137 -9.32 10.16 -9.61
CA LYS A 137 -9.59 11.60 -9.72
C LYS A 137 -9.71 12.17 -8.31
N ILE A 138 -8.62 12.76 -7.81
CA ILE A 138 -8.54 13.25 -6.43
C ILE A 138 -7.92 14.63 -6.45
N LEU A 139 -8.52 15.60 -5.75
CA LEU A 139 -8.03 16.99 -5.64
C LEU A 139 -7.72 17.63 -7.01
N GLY A 140 -8.62 17.44 -7.99
CA GLY A 140 -8.47 17.96 -9.36
C GLY A 140 -7.35 17.31 -10.18
N LYS A 141 -6.69 16.27 -9.67
CA LYS A 141 -5.64 15.51 -10.36
C LYS A 141 -6.17 14.18 -10.84
N THR A 142 -5.66 13.70 -11.98
CA THR A 142 -5.94 12.35 -12.49
C THR A 142 -4.65 11.55 -12.54
N GLY A 143 -4.65 10.33 -12.01
CA GLY A 143 -3.50 9.44 -12.10
C GLY A 143 -3.51 8.29 -11.11
N HIS A 144 -2.32 7.80 -10.79
CA HIS A 144 -2.09 6.87 -9.69
C HIS A 144 -1.99 7.67 -8.39
N LEU A 145 -3.12 7.89 -7.72
CA LEU A 145 -3.23 8.73 -6.52
C LEU A 145 -3.92 7.95 -5.40
N SER A 146 -3.46 8.12 -4.16
CA SER A 146 -4.05 7.46 -3.00
C SER A 146 -4.01 8.37 -1.77
N LEU A 147 -5.08 8.37 -0.96
CA LEU A 147 -5.06 8.94 0.38
C LEU A 147 -4.17 8.04 1.24
N LYS A 148 -3.19 8.63 1.93
CA LYS A 148 -2.23 7.86 2.73
C LYS A 148 -2.17 8.23 4.19
N ALA A 149 -2.42 9.48 4.53
CA ALA A 149 -2.46 9.88 5.93
C ALA A 149 -3.69 10.75 6.18
N PHE A 150 -4.29 10.62 7.36
CA PHE A 150 -5.37 11.49 7.79
C PHE A 150 -5.42 11.61 9.31
N SER A 151 -5.97 12.73 9.78
CA SER A 151 -6.15 13.03 11.19
C SER A 151 -7.35 12.25 11.76
N LYS A 152 -7.18 11.68 12.95
CA LYS A 152 -8.29 11.10 13.73
C LYS A 152 -9.19 12.16 14.37
N ALA A 153 -8.78 13.43 14.34
CA ALA A 153 -9.60 14.54 14.86
C ALA A 153 -10.75 14.93 13.91
N ILE A 154 -10.87 14.30 12.74
CA ILE A 154 -12.00 14.50 11.83
C ILE A 154 -13.28 13.98 12.52
N PRO A 155 -14.33 14.81 12.66
CA PRO A 155 -15.57 14.41 13.33
C PRO A 155 -16.22 13.20 12.65
N CYS A 156 -16.79 12.30 13.47
CA CYS A 156 -17.56 11.14 13.00
C CYS A 156 -16.86 10.29 11.92
N LEU A 157 -15.53 10.26 11.94
CA LEU A 157 -14.71 9.51 11.01
C LEU A 157 -15.05 8.01 11.08
N HIS A 158 -15.42 7.43 9.95
CA HIS A 158 -15.77 6.02 9.84
C HIS A 158 -15.39 5.44 8.48
N VAL A 159 -15.47 4.12 8.35
CA VAL A 159 -15.19 3.35 7.14
C VAL A 159 -16.49 2.74 6.63
N ASP A 160 -16.75 2.91 5.34
CA ASP A 160 -17.91 2.30 4.68
C ASP A 160 -17.54 1.80 3.27
N LEU A 161 -18.51 1.17 2.60
CA LEU A 161 -18.49 0.54 1.30
C LEU A 161 -17.67 -0.76 1.27
N PRO A 162 -18.06 -1.74 0.43
CA PRO A 162 -17.36 -3.01 0.34
C PRO A 162 -15.96 -2.84 -0.25
N TYR A 163 -15.04 -3.74 0.14
CA TYR A 163 -13.66 -3.77 -0.34
C TYR A 163 -13.53 -3.55 -1.86
N GLY A 164 -12.61 -2.67 -2.24
CA GLY A 164 -12.41 -2.20 -3.61
C GLY A 164 -13.24 -0.97 -3.98
N LYS A 165 -14.24 -0.62 -3.18
CA LYS A 165 -14.88 0.70 -3.13
C LYS A 165 -14.79 1.32 -1.74
N GLU A 166 -14.13 0.67 -0.78
CA GLU A 166 -14.07 1.15 0.58
C GLU A 166 -13.36 2.50 0.66
N GLY A 167 -13.76 3.31 1.63
CA GLY A 167 -13.09 4.55 1.95
C GLY A 167 -13.40 5.03 3.35
N PHE A 168 -12.67 6.08 3.74
CA PHE A 168 -12.90 6.80 4.98
C PHE A 168 -13.85 7.95 4.69
N LEU A 169 -14.87 8.11 5.52
CA LEU A 169 -15.92 9.12 5.36
C LEU A 169 -16.06 9.95 6.63
N ASP A 170 -16.61 11.14 6.46
CA ASP A 170 -16.89 12.10 7.52
C ASP A 170 -18.35 12.04 8.00
N GLU A 171 -18.75 12.98 8.85
CA GLU A 171 -20.10 13.07 9.42
C GLU A 171 -21.23 13.10 8.39
N ASP A 172 -20.96 13.59 7.19
CA ASP A 172 -21.94 13.77 6.12
C ASP A 172 -21.89 12.62 5.09
N ASN A 173 -21.10 11.58 5.34
CA ASN A 173 -20.77 10.50 4.41
C ASN A 173 -20.05 10.99 3.14
N HIS A 174 -19.29 12.08 3.23
CA HIS A 174 -18.38 12.47 2.16
C HIS A 174 -17.04 11.76 2.34
N PHE A 175 -16.46 11.32 1.23
CA PHE A 175 -15.11 10.75 1.24
C PHE A 175 -14.12 11.79 1.74
N LEU A 176 -13.17 11.37 2.60
CA LEU A 176 -12.17 12.29 3.13
C LEU A 176 -11.47 13.08 2.01
N GLN A 177 -11.17 12.43 0.87
CA GLN A 177 -10.53 13.04 -0.30
C GLN A 177 -11.23 14.28 -0.86
N GLU A 178 -12.50 14.51 -0.50
CA GLU A 178 -13.31 15.65 -0.93
C GLU A 178 -13.25 16.82 0.05
N ARG A 179 -12.69 16.63 1.26
CA ARG A 179 -12.58 17.67 2.29
C ARG A 179 -11.53 18.72 1.94
N LYS A 180 -11.81 19.97 2.30
CA LYS A 180 -10.99 21.16 1.96
C LYS A 180 -9.56 21.12 2.52
N LYS A 181 -9.36 20.46 3.65
CA LYS A 181 -8.05 20.36 4.32
C LYS A 181 -7.28 19.09 3.96
N ILE A 182 -7.74 18.31 2.99
CA ILE A 182 -6.90 17.29 2.36
C ILE A 182 -6.03 17.97 1.31
N ILE A 183 -4.74 17.65 1.35
CA ILE A 183 -3.77 18.20 0.41
C ILE A 183 -3.18 17.11 -0.46
N PHE A 184 -2.67 17.53 -1.62
CA PHE A 184 -1.77 16.69 -2.40
C PHE A 184 -0.32 16.97 -1.97
N LEU A 185 0.45 15.91 -1.75
CA LEU A 185 1.88 15.99 -1.49
C LEU A 185 2.63 15.10 -2.49
N ASN A 186 3.65 15.66 -3.15
CA ASN A 186 4.49 14.90 -4.08
C ASN A 186 5.53 14.04 -3.31
N ALA A 187 5.05 13.00 -2.66
CA ALA A 187 5.81 12.04 -1.87
C ALA A 187 5.42 10.61 -2.29
N PRO A 188 5.93 10.11 -3.43
CA PRO A 188 5.48 8.84 -3.97
C PRO A 188 5.85 7.66 -3.07
N PHE A 189 5.05 6.59 -3.15
CA PHE A 189 5.41 5.25 -2.67
C PHE A 189 5.30 4.24 -3.82
N LEU A 190 5.99 3.11 -3.67
CA LEU A 190 5.98 2.01 -4.63
C LEU A 190 4.82 1.05 -4.30
N HIS A 191 3.88 0.88 -5.23
CA HIS A 191 2.71 0.03 -5.04
C HIS A 191 2.82 -1.24 -5.91
N VAL A 192 3.29 -2.33 -5.32
CA VAL A 192 3.63 -3.59 -6.03
C VAL A 192 2.43 -4.50 -6.29
N THR A 193 1.24 -3.92 -6.36
CA THR A 193 -0.05 -4.64 -6.44
C THR A 193 -0.20 -5.53 -7.66
N HIS A 194 0.52 -5.21 -8.75
CA HIS A 194 0.51 -5.97 -10.01
C HIS A 194 1.66 -6.97 -10.13
N LEU A 195 2.48 -7.11 -9.09
CA LEU A 195 3.56 -8.10 -9.03
C LEU A 195 3.10 -9.39 -8.33
N LYS A 196 3.91 -10.44 -8.44
CA LYS A 196 3.68 -11.68 -7.72
C LYS A 196 3.96 -11.44 -6.24
N ARG A 197 2.91 -11.38 -5.43
CA ARG A 197 2.97 -11.05 -3.99
C ARG A 197 3.09 -12.25 -3.06
N SER A 198 2.74 -13.43 -3.56
CA SER A 198 2.76 -14.68 -2.81
C SER A 198 2.94 -15.88 -3.74
N SER A 199 3.45 -16.98 -3.19
CA SER A 199 3.38 -18.32 -3.78
C SER A 199 2.01 -18.98 -3.60
N SER A 200 1.22 -18.54 -2.62
CA SER A 200 -0.13 -19.02 -2.35
C SER A 200 -1.20 -18.22 -3.10
N LYS A 201 -2.34 -18.87 -3.35
CA LYS A 201 -3.48 -18.24 -4.03
C LYS A 201 -4.02 -17.07 -3.21
N ARG A 202 -4.27 -15.94 -3.88
CA ARG A 202 -4.92 -14.77 -3.27
C ARG A 202 -6.39 -14.72 -3.68
N ARG A 203 -7.27 -14.31 -2.77
CA ARG A 203 -8.70 -14.08 -3.06
C ARG A 203 -8.88 -13.01 -4.14
N TYR A 204 -8.08 -11.95 -4.06
CA TYR A 204 -8.07 -10.83 -4.99
C TYR A 204 -6.70 -10.72 -5.68
N GLU A 205 -6.42 -11.65 -6.60
CA GLU A 205 -5.18 -11.60 -7.39
C GLU A 205 -5.23 -10.46 -8.42
N LYS A 206 -4.33 -9.49 -8.25
CA LYS A 206 -4.21 -8.30 -9.12
C LYS A 206 -2.99 -8.38 -10.04
N PHE A 207 -2.29 -9.52 -10.08
CA PHE A 207 -1.13 -9.72 -10.95
C PHE A 207 -1.49 -9.46 -12.42
N LYS A 208 -0.57 -8.81 -13.15
CA LYS A 208 -0.76 -8.52 -14.57
C LYS A 208 0.40 -9.06 -15.37
N TYR A 209 0.09 -9.99 -16.28
CA TYR A 209 0.95 -10.31 -17.42
C TYR A 209 1.02 -9.12 -18.37
N GLU A 210 1.99 -8.25 -18.13
CA GLU A 210 2.24 -7.03 -18.90
C GLU A 210 3.71 -6.60 -18.73
N LEU A 211 4.32 -6.13 -19.81
CA LEU A 211 5.59 -5.43 -19.77
C LEU A 211 5.31 -3.92 -19.88
N GLY A 212 5.46 -3.22 -18.75
CA GLY A 212 5.37 -1.77 -18.67
C GLY A 212 6.53 -1.03 -19.36
N LYS A 213 6.69 0.25 -19.03
CA LYS A 213 7.88 1.02 -19.41
C LYS A 213 9.05 0.57 -18.52
N ARG A 214 10.13 0.07 -19.11
CA ARG A 214 11.33 -0.29 -18.36
C ARG A 214 11.84 0.92 -17.55
N VAL A 215 12.19 0.70 -16.28
CA VAL A 215 12.84 1.71 -15.45
C VAL A 215 14.18 2.12 -16.07
N GLU A 216 14.57 3.37 -15.86
CA GLU A 216 15.88 3.86 -16.27
C GLU A 216 16.97 3.19 -15.43
N ASP A 217 18.18 3.04 -15.98
CA ASP A 217 19.28 2.35 -15.27
C ASP A 217 19.68 3.05 -13.96
N LYS A 218 19.38 4.35 -13.83
CA LYS A 218 19.62 5.15 -12.61
C LYS A 218 18.43 5.20 -11.66
N PHE A 219 17.34 4.49 -11.95
CA PHE A 219 16.16 4.46 -11.10
C PHE A 219 16.52 3.87 -9.74
N LYS A 220 16.26 4.62 -8.67
CA LYS A 220 16.48 4.18 -7.29
C LYS A 220 15.18 3.65 -6.72
N PHE A 221 15.17 2.39 -6.31
CA PHE A 221 14.06 1.81 -5.57
C PHE A 221 14.06 2.27 -4.11
N PRO A 222 12.98 2.02 -3.35
CA PRO A 222 12.99 2.26 -1.91
C PRO A 222 14.21 1.66 -1.21
N GLU A 223 14.81 2.44 -0.32
CA GLU A 223 16.10 2.14 0.31
C GLU A 223 16.08 0.79 1.04
N VAL A 224 14.92 0.41 1.58
CA VAL A 224 14.69 -0.85 2.28
C VAL A 224 14.99 -2.10 1.43
N PHE A 225 14.90 -2.02 0.09
CA PHE A 225 15.24 -3.15 -0.79
C PHE A 225 16.74 -3.44 -0.86
N TYR A 226 17.58 -2.49 -0.48
CA TYR A 226 19.04 -2.62 -0.51
C TYR A 226 19.63 -2.95 0.86
N GLN A 227 18.80 -2.95 1.91
CA GLN A 227 19.23 -3.26 3.27
C GLN A 227 19.42 -4.77 3.44
N THR A 228 20.16 -5.16 4.48
CA THR A 228 20.26 -6.56 4.89
C THR A 228 18.97 -6.98 5.60
N TYR A 229 18.46 -8.16 5.28
CA TYR A 229 17.28 -8.75 5.89
C TYR A 229 17.48 -10.27 6.03
N PRO A 230 16.72 -10.94 6.91
CA PRO A 230 16.84 -12.38 7.11
C PRO A 230 16.74 -13.17 5.80
N SER A 231 17.55 -14.21 5.65
CA SER A 231 17.70 -14.94 4.38
C SER A 231 16.43 -15.68 3.91
N PHE A 232 15.46 -15.88 4.81
CA PHE A 232 14.19 -16.52 4.46
C PHE A 232 13.17 -15.54 3.87
N ILE A 233 13.43 -14.23 3.94
CA ILE A 233 12.61 -13.19 3.29
C ILE A 233 12.86 -13.25 1.77
N PRO A 234 11.81 -13.36 0.95
CA PRO A 234 11.97 -13.38 -0.50
C PRO A 234 12.64 -12.11 -1.03
N SER A 235 13.47 -12.27 -2.07
CA SER A 235 14.10 -11.15 -2.75
C SER A 235 13.06 -10.28 -3.46
N PRO A 236 13.11 -8.93 -3.34
CA PRO A 236 12.20 -8.03 -4.05
C PRO A 236 12.57 -7.89 -5.54
N TRP A 237 13.73 -8.43 -5.94
CA TRP A 237 14.36 -8.23 -7.25
C TRP A 237 13.88 -9.21 -8.34
N LEU A 238 12.66 -9.74 -8.20
CA LEU A 238 12.09 -10.74 -9.09
C LEU A 238 11.90 -10.18 -10.51
N LYS A 239 12.21 -11.03 -11.51
CA LYS A 239 12.02 -10.75 -12.94
C LYS A 239 10.97 -11.68 -13.50
N ILE A 240 10.21 -11.18 -14.47
CA ILE A 240 9.31 -12.05 -15.24
C ILE A 240 10.14 -12.84 -16.26
N GLU A 241 10.00 -14.16 -16.24
CA GLU A 241 10.82 -15.06 -17.07
C GLU A 241 9.98 -16.15 -17.75
N GLY A 242 10.62 -16.88 -18.67
CA GLY A 242 10.03 -18.04 -19.35
C GLY A 242 8.65 -17.79 -19.96
N LEU A 243 7.70 -18.67 -19.63
CA LEU A 243 6.34 -18.64 -20.16
C LEU A 243 5.55 -17.40 -19.72
N GLU A 244 5.80 -16.89 -18.51
CA GLU A 244 5.14 -15.68 -18.01
C GLU A 244 5.55 -14.46 -18.84
N LYS A 245 6.84 -14.37 -19.18
CA LYS A 245 7.38 -13.30 -20.04
C LYS A 245 6.79 -13.38 -21.45
N ALA A 246 6.72 -14.57 -22.03
CA ALA A 246 6.09 -14.76 -23.35
C ALA A 246 4.61 -14.34 -23.34
N ARG A 247 3.86 -14.73 -22.30
CA ARG A 247 2.47 -14.29 -22.10
C ARG A 247 2.35 -12.78 -21.94
N ALA A 248 3.24 -12.16 -21.17
CA ALA A 248 3.25 -10.72 -20.98
C ALA A 248 3.53 -9.96 -22.30
N GLN A 249 4.48 -10.44 -23.11
CA GLN A 249 4.77 -9.88 -24.43
C GLN A 249 3.54 -9.91 -25.36
N LEU A 250 2.82 -11.04 -25.38
CA LEU A 250 1.61 -11.20 -26.18
C LEU A 250 0.48 -10.27 -25.72
N LEU A 251 0.25 -10.17 -24.40
CA LEU A 251 -0.90 -9.44 -23.84
C LEU A 251 -0.69 -7.93 -23.73
N THR A 252 0.56 -7.46 -23.71
CA THR A 252 0.88 -6.03 -23.50
C THR A 252 0.23 -5.11 -24.53
N PRO A 253 0.31 -5.36 -25.87
CA PRO A 253 -0.31 -4.49 -26.86
C PRO A 253 -1.83 -4.37 -26.68
N LEU A 254 -2.52 -5.48 -26.39
CA LEU A 254 -3.96 -5.51 -26.14
C LEU A 254 -4.34 -4.66 -24.92
N ARG A 255 -3.57 -4.77 -23.84
CA ARG A 255 -3.77 -3.96 -22.62
C ARG A 255 -3.57 -2.47 -22.89
N LYS A 256 -2.54 -2.10 -23.66
CA LYS A 256 -2.29 -0.70 -24.05
C LYS A 256 -3.41 -0.13 -24.91
N LEU A 257 -3.92 -0.91 -25.87
CA LEU A 257 -5.06 -0.48 -26.70
C LEU A 257 -6.31 -0.27 -25.85
N LYS A 258 -6.66 -1.24 -24.99
CA LYS A 258 -7.80 -1.14 -24.08
C LYS A 258 -7.76 0.12 -23.20
N ARG A 259 -6.57 0.52 -22.72
CA ARG A 259 -6.41 1.74 -21.90
C ARG A 259 -6.70 3.04 -22.63
N ARG A 260 -6.51 3.07 -23.95
CA ARG A 260 -6.73 4.26 -24.78
C ARG A 260 -8.19 4.40 -25.22
N LEU A 261 -8.94 3.31 -25.19
CA LEU A 261 -10.35 3.23 -25.63
C LEU A 261 -11.36 3.45 -24.50
N ILE A 262 -10.92 3.44 -23.24
CA ILE A 262 -11.75 3.62 -22.03
C ILE A 262 -11.22 4.82 -21.27
#